data_AF-L1J521-F1
#
_entry.id   AF-L1J521-F1
#
_cell.length_a   1.000
_cell.length_b   1.000
_cell.length_c   1.000
_cell.angle_alpha   90.00
_cell.angle_beta   90.00
_cell.angle_gamma   90.00
#
_symmetry.space_group_name_H-M   'P 1'
#
loop_
_entity.id
_entity.type
_entity.pdbx_description
1 polymer ?
#
loop_
_entity_poly.entity_id
_entity_poly.type
_entity_poly.pdbx_seq_one_letter_code
_entity_poly.pdbx_strand_id
1 'polypeptide(L)'
;MQAGHTAAKIIDELQKHHADVLQAQEMGNKIDVSSEKSLQQGASIAQARARLRDLLFELDSRTKLESMRLREAMKQTEETAKLEGMKAMQEQLIAHEREIQRLMDEQVSAVNGACQDEITRRGQQFEQKMKEEWDAVAIRGDELSSLRSRMREVQKLLKSEYAIDELRNELAARYKIAANARMEEAEDLILRLQVLDKTLEQSKNSSDWSRNMQSIFLAVENASKALKEGEFHQDLAVIQALANVDPLVQTAVRSIPTTLRDVPSHERLQQGLEEAIVAARKQLLVPAGSGFVGEAWAAGDLEGAVKELGYLSPSTAKPMESWMLDARKVLVLRQALTLIRAHALSSLSASA
;
A
#
# COMPACT_ATOMS: atom_id res chain seq x y z
N MET A 1 -55.96 84.17 -39.12
CA MET A 1 -57.04 85.03 -39.66
C MET A 1 -57.56 86.09 -38.68
N GLN A 2 -57.25 86.05 -37.38
CA GLN A 2 -57.74 87.06 -36.41
C GLN A 2 -57.03 88.43 -36.52
N ALA A 3 -55.77 88.49 -36.95
CA ALA A 3 -55.02 89.76 -37.06
C ALA A 3 -55.61 90.76 -38.07
N GLY A 4 -56.23 90.27 -39.17
CA GLY A 4 -56.84 91.14 -40.18
C GLY A 4 -58.13 91.82 -39.69
N HIS A 5 -58.84 91.21 -38.73
CA HIS A 5 -60.09 91.76 -38.20
C HIS A 5 -59.83 92.87 -37.17
N THR A 6 -58.72 92.78 -36.43
CA THR A 6 -58.29 93.82 -35.49
C THR A 6 -57.81 95.07 -36.22
N ALA A 7 -57.06 94.92 -37.32
CA ALA A 7 -56.59 96.05 -38.12
C ALA A 7 -57.75 96.84 -38.75
N ALA A 8 -58.79 96.16 -39.26
CA ALA A 8 -59.96 96.82 -39.83
C ALA A 8 -60.76 97.63 -38.79
N LYS A 9 -60.93 97.12 -37.57
CA LYS A 9 -61.60 97.86 -36.48
C LYS A 9 -60.84 99.10 -36.05
N ILE A 10 -59.51 99.04 -35.98
CA ILE A 10 -58.68 100.19 -35.62
C ILE A 10 -58.79 101.30 -36.69
N ILE A 11 -58.85 100.93 -37.98
CA ILE A 11 -59.02 101.90 -39.08
C ILE A 11 -60.39 102.59 -38.99
N ASP A 12 -61.47 101.85 -38.73
CA ASP A 12 -62.82 102.40 -38.55
C ASP A 12 -62.91 103.34 -37.34
N GLU A 13 -62.30 102.96 -36.20
CA GLU A 13 -62.27 103.81 -35.01
C GLU A 13 -61.45 105.09 -35.23
N LEU A 14 -60.31 105.01 -35.94
CA LEU A 14 -59.52 106.19 -36.31
C LEU A 14 -60.26 107.11 -37.28
N GLN A 15 -60.99 106.56 -38.26
CA GLN A 15 -61.81 107.36 -39.19
C GLN A 15 -62.95 108.07 -38.47
N LYS A 16 -63.59 107.39 -37.52
CA LYS A 16 -64.66 107.98 -36.71
C LYS A 16 -64.14 109.08 -35.79
N HIS A 17 -63.01 108.85 -35.11
CA HIS A 17 -62.37 109.87 -34.29
C HIS A 17 -61.91 111.08 -35.12
N HIS A 18 -61.44 110.85 -36.35
CA HIS A 18 -61.07 111.93 -37.27
C HIS A 18 -62.29 112.74 -37.73
N ALA A 19 -63.41 112.08 -38.02
CA ALA A 19 -64.68 112.73 -38.35
C ALA A 19 -65.20 113.58 -37.18
N ASP A 20 -65.16 113.05 -35.95
CA ASP A 20 -65.61 113.77 -34.75
C ASP A 20 -64.71 114.99 -34.44
N VAL A 21 -63.39 114.88 -34.68
CA VAL A 21 -62.44 115.99 -34.54
C VAL A 21 -62.67 117.07 -35.60
N LEU A 22 -62.94 116.69 -36.85
CA LEU A 22 -63.28 117.63 -37.92
C LEU A 22 -64.59 118.36 -37.63
N GLN A 23 -65.62 117.65 -37.14
CA GLN A 23 -66.90 118.26 -36.77
C GLN A 23 -66.75 119.23 -35.58
N ALA A 24 -65.90 118.90 -34.60
CA ALA A 24 -65.57 119.80 -33.50
C ALA A 24 -64.73 121.03 -33.95
N GLN A 25 -63.85 120.87 -34.94
CA GLN A 25 -63.11 121.99 -35.55
C GLN A 25 -64.01 122.92 -36.35
N GLU A 26 -65.01 122.39 -37.08
CA GLU A 26 -65.98 123.21 -37.83
C GLU A 26 -66.92 124.00 -36.92
N MET A 27 -67.30 123.44 -35.76
CA MET A 27 -68.11 124.12 -34.75
C MET A 27 -67.31 125.13 -33.90
N GLY A 28 -65.99 124.96 -33.77
CA GLY A 28 -65.12 125.81 -32.94
C GLY A 28 -64.41 126.98 -33.64
N ASN A 29 -64.48 127.07 -34.98
CA ASN A 29 -63.71 128.06 -35.76
C ASN A 29 -64.50 129.21 -36.37
N LYS A 30 -65.82 129.30 -36.17
CA LYS A 30 -66.57 130.51 -36.50
C LYS A 30 -66.67 131.39 -35.25
N ILE A 31 -65.68 132.26 -35.04
CA ILE A 31 -65.90 133.44 -34.20
C ILE A 31 -66.86 134.33 -35.00
N ASP A 32 -68.16 134.19 -34.74
CA ASP A 32 -69.18 134.98 -35.41
C ASP A 32 -69.19 136.41 -34.84
N VAL A 33 -68.29 137.24 -35.37
CA VAL A 33 -68.09 138.63 -34.94
C VAL A 33 -69.23 139.56 -35.39
N SER A 34 -70.17 139.04 -36.21
CA SER A 34 -71.23 139.84 -36.83
C SER A 34 -72.24 140.42 -35.82
N SER A 35 -72.33 139.83 -34.62
CA SER A 35 -73.22 140.28 -33.55
C SER A 35 -72.60 141.33 -32.60
N GLU A 36 -71.32 141.68 -32.75
CA GLU A 36 -70.63 142.54 -31.79
C GLU A 36 -70.77 144.04 -32.12
N LYS A 37 -71.51 144.76 -31.27
CA LYS A 37 -71.81 146.20 -31.41
C LYS A 37 -70.57 147.10 -31.48
N SER A 38 -69.43 146.65 -30.95
CA SER A 38 -68.15 147.38 -30.92
C SER A 38 -67.38 147.37 -32.25
N LEU A 39 -67.82 146.58 -33.24
CA LEU A 39 -67.17 146.42 -34.54
C LEU A 39 -68.08 146.78 -35.74
N GLN A 40 -69.28 147.32 -35.47
CA GLN A 40 -70.23 147.77 -36.49
C GLN A 40 -69.82 149.12 -37.10
N GLN A 41 -70.24 149.40 -38.34
CA GLN A 41 -70.02 150.69 -39.02
C GLN A 41 -70.69 151.83 -38.22
N GLY A 42 -69.91 152.54 -37.41
CA GLY A 42 -70.36 153.60 -36.51
C GLY A 42 -69.74 153.58 -35.10
N ALA A 43 -69.07 152.47 -34.72
CA ALA A 43 -68.37 152.37 -33.44
C ALA A 43 -67.11 153.27 -33.42
N SER A 44 -66.77 153.82 -32.24
CA SER A 44 -65.58 154.70 -32.13
C SER A 44 -64.28 153.89 -32.26
N ILE A 45 -63.23 154.51 -32.82
CA ILE A 45 -61.90 153.89 -32.97
C ILE A 45 -61.37 153.33 -31.63
N ALA A 46 -61.70 153.97 -30.51
CA ALA A 46 -61.34 153.51 -29.18
C ALA A 46 -62.02 152.18 -28.80
N GLN A 47 -63.30 152.00 -29.13
CA GLN A 47 -64.06 150.77 -28.89
C GLN A 47 -63.55 149.61 -29.77
N ALA A 48 -63.25 149.88 -31.05
CA ALA A 48 -62.65 148.89 -31.94
C ALA A 48 -61.25 148.47 -31.46
N ARG A 49 -60.43 149.41 -30.98
CA ARG A 49 -59.09 149.11 -30.41
C ARG A 49 -59.17 148.33 -29.10
N ALA A 50 -60.14 148.62 -28.23
CA ALA A 50 -60.36 147.85 -27.01
C ALA A 50 -60.75 146.41 -27.35
N ARG A 51 -61.71 146.22 -28.27
CA ARG A 51 -62.13 144.87 -28.68
C ARG A 51 -61.02 144.09 -29.38
N LEU A 52 -60.21 144.73 -30.22
CA LEU A 52 -59.03 144.08 -30.82
C LEU A 52 -58.03 143.60 -29.77
N ARG A 53 -57.82 144.36 -28.67
CA ARG A 53 -56.98 143.87 -27.56
C ARG A 53 -57.63 142.69 -26.86
N ASP A 54 -58.93 142.73 -26.61
CA ASP A 54 -59.66 141.61 -25.99
C ASP A 54 -59.59 140.35 -26.87
N LEU A 55 -59.77 140.48 -28.18
CA LEU A 55 -59.63 139.38 -29.14
C LEU A 55 -58.19 138.83 -29.18
N LEU A 56 -57.17 139.68 -29.07
CA LEU A 56 -55.78 139.24 -28.96
C LEU A 56 -55.53 138.48 -27.64
N PHE A 57 -56.12 138.92 -26.53
CA PHE A 57 -56.06 138.19 -25.26
C PHE A 57 -56.81 136.86 -25.33
N GLU A 58 -57.97 136.80 -25.98
CA GLU A 58 -58.74 135.58 -26.23
C GLU A 58 -57.95 134.60 -27.11
N LEU A 59 -57.31 135.08 -28.18
CA LEU A 59 -56.44 134.27 -29.04
C LEU A 59 -55.21 133.76 -28.30
N ASP A 60 -54.53 134.58 -27.50
CA ASP A 60 -53.39 134.15 -26.67
C ASP A 60 -53.83 133.09 -25.64
N SER A 61 -54.98 133.30 -24.98
CA SER A 61 -55.56 132.37 -24.01
C SER A 61 -55.94 131.04 -24.68
N ARG A 62 -56.54 131.09 -25.88
CA ARG A 62 -56.87 129.90 -26.67
C ARG A 62 -55.62 129.18 -27.14
N THR A 63 -54.61 129.89 -27.62
CA THR A 63 -53.32 129.32 -28.03
C THR A 63 -52.65 128.61 -26.85
N LYS A 64 -52.68 129.21 -25.65
CA LYS A 64 -52.18 128.57 -24.43
C LYS A 64 -52.95 127.29 -24.10
N LEU A 65 -54.29 127.31 -24.15
CA LEU A 65 -55.12 126.14 -23.92
C LEU A 65 -54.88 125.04 -24.96
N GLU A 66 -54.78 125.37 -26.24
CA GLU A 66 -54.45 124.43 -27.31
C GLU A 66 -53.04 123.86 -27.11
N SER A 67 -52.06 124.66 -26.70
CA SER A 67 -50.71 124.16 -26.36
C SER A 67 -50.70 123.22 -25.16
N MET A 68 -51.59 123.43 -24.18
CA MET A 68 -51.74 122.54 -23.02
C MET A 68 -52.44 121.24 -23.45
N ARG A 69 -53.49 121.32 -24.27
CA ARG A 69 -54.19 120.15 -24.82
C ARG A 69 -53.26 119.29 -25.68
N LEU A 70 -52.45 119.91 -26.55
CA LEU A 70 -51.46 119.19 -27.36
C LEU A 70 -50.38 118.54 -26.49
N ARG A 71 -49.89 119.24 -25.45
CA ARG A 71 -48.94 118.65 -24.49
C ARG A 71 -49.54 117.46 -23.74
N GLU A 72 -50.79 117.57 -23.30
CA GLU A 72 -51.48 116.47 -22.61
C GLU A 72 -51.75 115.30 -23.56
N ALA A 73 -52.19 115.56 -24.81
CA ALA A 73 -52.35 114.53 -25.83
C ALA A 73 -51.01 113.84 -26.14
N MET A 74 -49.92 114.60 -26.31
CA MET A 74 -48.58 114.03 -26.50
C MET A 74 -48.15 113.17 -25.31
N LYS A 75 -48.36 113.64 -24.08
CA LYS A 75 -48.06 112.89 -22.87
C LYS A 75 -48.86 111.58 -22.80
N GLN A 76 -50.16 111.61 -23.13
CA GLN A 76 -51.00 110.41 -23.19
C GLN A 76 -50.54 109.44 -24.30
N THR A 77 -50.15 109.94 -25.47
CA THR A 77 -49.57 109.10 -26.54
C THR A 77 -48.22 108.50 -26.13
N GLU A 78 -47.41 109.23 -25.36
CA GLU A 78 -46.13 108.74 -24.86
C GLU A 78 -46.34 107.68 -23.76
N GLU A 79 -47.30 107.88 -22.85
CA GLU A 79 -47.68 106.92 -21.82
C GLU A 79 -48.26 105.64 -22.42
N THR A 80 -49.13 105.75 -23.42
CA THR A 80 -49.67 104.57 -24.14
C THR A 80 -48.57 103.82 -24.89
N ALA A 81 -47.69 104.52 -25.61
CA ALA A 81 -46.55 103.89 -26.28
C ALA A 81 -45.58 103.22 -25.29
N LYS A 82 -45.36 103.81 -24.10
CA LYS A 82 -44.58 103.18 -23.02
C LYS A 82 -45.25 101.92 -22.49
N LEU A 83 -46.56 101.96 -22.24
CA LEU A 83 -47.32 100.79 -21.78
C LEU A 83 -47.32 99.67 -22.82
N GLU A 84 -47.46 99.99 -24.11
CA GLU A 84 -47.36 99.02 -25.20
C GLU A 84 -45.95 98.44 -25.31
N GLY A 85 -44.91 99.28 -25.20
CA GLY A 85 -43.52 98.84 -25.18
C GLY A 85 -43.21 97.92 -24.00
N MET A 86 -43.71 98.25 -22.80
CA MET A 86 -43.58 97.39 -21.61
C MET A 86 -44.31 96.06 -21.78
N LYS A 87 -45.52 96.06 -22.35
CA LYS A 87 -46.28 94.83 -22.64
C LYS A 87 -45.53 93.95 -23.64
N ALA A 88 -45.03 94.51 -24.73
CA ALA A 88 -44.26 93.77 -25.73
C ALA A 88 -42.98 93.16 -25.12
N MET A 89 -42.27 93.91 -24.27
CA MET A 89 -41.10 93.40 -23.56
C MET A 89 -41.46 92.30 -22.56
N GLN A 90 -42.57 92.44 -21.84
CA GLN A 90 -43.06 91.41 -20.92
C GLN A 90 -43.47 90.13 -21.66
N GLU A 91 -44.13 90.25 -22.81
CA GLU A 91 -44.45 89.11 -23.68
C GLU A 91 -43.19 88.41 -24.21
N GLN A 92 -42.17 89.18 -24.59
CA GLN A 92 -40.87 88.63 -24.99
C GLN A 92 -40.18 87.90 -23.83
N LEU A 93 -40.19 88.47 -22.62
CA LEU A 93 -39.62 87.82 -21.44
C LEU A 93 -40.33 86.48 -21.14
N ILE A 94 -41.67 86.46 -21.17
CA ILE A 94 -42.45 85.23 -20.97
C ILE A 94 -42.13 84.20 -22.08
N ALA A 95 -41.97 84.64 -23.33
CA ALA A 95 -41.59 83.75 -24.42
C ALA A 95 -40.19 83.15 -24.22
N HIS A 96 -39.22 83.96 -23.78
CA HIS A 96 -37.87 83.49 -23.46
C HIS A 96 -37.83 82.55 -22.25
N GLU A 97 -38.58 82.85 -21.18
CA GLU A 97 -38.71 81.96 -20.02
C GLU A 97 -39.25 80.59 -20.42
N ARG A 98 -40.29 80.55 -21.26
CA ARG A 98 -40.85 79.29 -21.78
C ARG A 98 -39.85 78.50 -22.62
N GLU A 99 -39.07 79.18 -23.45
CA GLU A 99 -38.05 78.50 -24.28
C GLU A 99 -36.91 77.95 -23.43
N ILE A 100 -36.44 78.70 -22.42
CA ILE A 100 -35.46 78.19 -21.45
C ILE A 100 -36.00 76.97 -20.73
N GLN A 101 -37.27 77.02 -20.29
CA GLN A 101 -37.89 75.92 -19.58
C GLN A 101 -38.03 74.66 -20.46
N ARG A 102 -38.40 74.84 -21.74
CA ARG A 102 -38.43 73.76 -22.74
C ARG A 102 -37.05 73.12 -22.93
N LEU A 103 -35.99 73.93 -23.09
CA LEU A 103 -34.63 73.44 -23.25
C LEU A 103 -34.12 72.73 -21.99
N MET A 104 -34.48 73.21 -20.80
CA MET A 104 -34.17 72.53 -19.54
C MET A 104 -34.86 71.17 -19.44
N ASP A 105 -36.15 71.09 -19.78
CA ASP A 105 -36.90 69.83 -19.77
C ASP A 105 -36.33 68.82 -20.78
N GLU A 106 -35.90 69.28 -21.96
CA GLU A 106 -35.22 68.45 -22.96
C GLU A 106 -33.87 67.93 -22.45
N GLN A 107 -33.07 68.78 -21.80
CA GLN A 107 -31.79 68.34 -21.22
C GLN A 107 -32.00 67.37 -20.06
N VAL A 108 -32.98 67.61 -19.19
CA VAL A 108 -33.32 66.69 -18.09
C VAL A 108 -33.79 65.34 -18.65
N SER A 109 -34.63 65.34 -19.67
CA SER A 109 -35.08 64.12 -20.35
C SER A 109 -33.91 63.35 -20.97
N ALA A 110 -33.00 64.05 -21.67
CA ALA A 110 -31.82 63.43 -22.28
C ALA A 110 -30.86 62.84 -21.23
N VAL A 111 -30.59 63.56 -20.14
CA VAL A 111 -29.74 63.06 -19.05
C VAL A 111 -30.38 61.86 -18.35
N ASN A 112 -31.69 61.90 -18.10
CA ASN A 112 -32.42 60.78 -17.49
C ASN A 112 -32.41 59.55 -18.41
N GLY A 113 -32.61 59.73 -19.72
CA GLY A 113 -32.50 58.64 -20.70
C GLY A 113 -31.11 58.01 -20.71
N ALA A 114 -30.07 58.83 -20.83
CA ALA A 114 -28.68 58.36 -20.80
C ALA A 114 -28.31 57.65 -19.48
N CYS A 115 -28.81 58.16 -18.35
CA CYS A 115 -28.61 57.53 -17.04
C CYS A 115 -29.28 56.15 -16.98
N GLN A 116 -30.53 56.06 -17.46
CA GLN A 116 -31.29 54.80 -17.47
C GLN A 116 -30.64 53.76 -18.39
N ASP A 117 -30.13 54.18 -19.55
CA ASP A 117 -29.40 53.32 -20.48
C ASP A 117 -28.11 52.80 -19.85
N GLU A 118 -27.35 53.66 -19.16
CA GLU A 118 -26.12 53.26 -18.47
C GLU A 118 -26.38 52.32 -17.29
N ILE A 119 -27.45 52.54 -16.51
CA ILE A 119 -27.88 51.63 -15.44
C ILE A 119 -28.24 50.27 -16.02
N THR A 120 -29.02 50.24 -17.11
CA THR A 120 -29.44 49.00 -17.77
C THR A 120 -28.24 48.25 -18.35
N ARG A 121 -27.32 48.97 -19.00
CA ARG A 121 -26.07 48.40 -19.54
C ARG A 121 -25.21 47.80 -18.44
N ARG A 122 -25.03 48.49 -17.31
CA ARG A 122 -24.29 47.96 -16.16
C ARG A 122 -25.00 46.76 -15.55
N GLY A 123 -26.33 46.80 -15.42
CA GLY A 123 -27.14 45.67 -14.95
C GLY A 123 -26.89 44.41 -15.78
N GLN A 124 -26.96 44.53 -17.12
CA GLN A 124 -26.68 43.42 -18.03
C GLN A 124 -25.24 42.90 -17.91
N GLN A 125 -24.25 43.79 -17.78
CA GLN A 125 -22.85 43.39 -17.56
C GLN A 125 -22.64 42.66 -16.24
N PHE A 126 -23.28 43.13 -15.16
CA PHE A 126 -23.22 42.46 -13.87
C PHE A 126 -23.91 41.09 -13.92
N GLU A 127 -25.09 40.98 -14.53
CA GLU A 127 -25.78 39.70 -14.70
C GLU A 127 -24.95 38.71 -15.53
N GLN A 128 -24.29 39.17 -16.59
CA GLN A 128 -23.42 38.34 -17.39
C GLN A 128 -22.22 37.84 -16.58
N LYS A 129 -21.52 38.73 -15.87
CA LYS A 129 -20.41 38.33 -14.98
C LYS A 129 -20.85 37.36 -13.90
N MET A 130 -22.00 37.61 -13.28
CA MET A 130 -22.56 36.70 -12.28
C MET A 130 -22.85 35.33 -12.89
N LYS A 131 -23.40 35.25 -14.10
CA LYS A 131 -23.60 33.96 -14.80
C LYS A 131 -22.28 33.25 -15.07
N GLU A 132 -21.28 33.95 -15.59
CA GLU A 132 -19.95 33.39 -15.85
C GLU A 132 -19.28 32.88 -14.56
N GLU A 133 -19.37 33.64 -13.46
CA GLU A 133 -18.87 33.22 -12.14
C GLU A 133 -19.65 32.03 -11.58
N TRP A 134 -20.98 32.01 -11.72
CA TRP A 134 -21.82 30.89 -11.31
C TRP A 134 -21.51 29.62 -12.10
N ASP A 135 -21.33 29.71 -13.40
CA ASP A 135 -20.94 28.58 -14.26
C ASP A 135 -19.55 28.06 -13.85
N ALA A 136 -18.60 28.96 -13.57
CA ALA A 136 -17.28 28.56 -13.08
C ALA A 136 -17.33 27.88 -11.70
N VAL A 137 -18.20 28.34 -10.80
CA VAL A 137 -18.44 27.69 -9.50
C VAL A 137 -19.11 26.33 -9.68
N ALA A 138 -20.08 26.20 -10.58
CA ALA A 138 -20.76 24.95 -10.88
C ALA A 138 -19.78 23.90 -11.43
N ILE A 139 -18.95 24.27 -12.41
CA ILE A 139 -17.92 23.39 -12.98
C ILE A 139 -16.95 22.90 -11.89
N ARG A 140 -16.46 23.80 -11.04
CA ARG A 140 -15.60 23.42 -9.89
C ARG A 140 -16.33 22.50 -8.91
N GLY A 141 -17.62 22.73 -8.68
CA GLY A 141 -18.47 21.86 -7.87
C GLY A 141 -18.54 20.44 -8.42
N ASP A 142 -18.74 20.30 -9.73
CA ASP A 142 -18.77 19.01 -10.42
C ASP A 142 -17.41 18.30 -10.35
N GLU A 143 -16.31 19.02 -10.59
CA GLU A 143 -14.96 18.50 -10.45
C GLU A 143 -14.69 17.97 -9.03
N LEU A 144 -15.02 18.74 -7.99
CA LEU A 144 -14.88 18.32 -6.59
C LEU A 144 -15.77 17.11 -6.26
N SER A 145 -16.98 17.04 -6.82
CA SER A 145 -17.87 15.89 -6.64
C SER A 145 -17.27 14.62 -7.25
N SER A 146 -16.66 14.73 -8.43
CA SER A 146 -15.99 13.63 -9.14
C SER A 146 -14.75 13.17 -8.37
N LEU A 147 -13.95 14.10 -7.85
CA LEU A 147 -12.78 13.82 -7.02
C LEU A 147 -13.20 13.09 -5.73
N ARG A 148 -14.28 13.54 -5.09
CA ARG A 148 -14.84 12.88 -3.89
C ARG A 148 -15.38 11.48 -4.19
N SER A 149 -15.89 11.24 -5.39
CA SER A 149 -16.29 9.89 -5.83
C SER A 149 -15.08 8.98 -5.98
N ARG A 150 -14.05 9.45 -6.70
CA ARG A 150 -12.77 8.73 -6.87
C ARG A 150 -12.09 8.44 -5.54
N MET A 151 -12.05 9.40 -4.62
CA MET A 151 -11.47 9.20 -3.29
C MET A 151 -12.21 8.11 -2.50
N ARG A 152 -13.54 8.03 -2.62
CA ARG A 152 -14.33 6.95 -2.01
C ARG A 152 -14.01 5.58 -2.63
N GLU A 153 -13.78 5.53 -3.94
CA GLU A 153 -13.37 4.31 -4.64
C GLU A 153 -11.97 3.85 -4.23
N VAL A 154 -11.00 4.76 -4.19
CA VAL A 154 -9.65 4.49 -3.68
C VAL A 154 -9.71 4.01 -2.23
N GLN A 155 -10.55 4.62 -1.38
CA GLN A 155 -10.71 4.17 0.00
C GLN A 155 -11.31 2.75 0.09
N LYS A 156 -12.21 2.36 -0.83
CA LYS A 156 -12.71 0.98 -0.91
C LYS A 156 -11.61 0.01 -1.33
N LEU A 157 -10.81 0.37 -2.32
CA LEU A 157 -9.67 -0.45 -2.78
C LEU A 157 -8.65 -0.63 -1.66
N LEU A 158 -8.28 0.44 -0.97
CA LEU A 158 -7.35 0.38 0.16
C LEU A 158 -7.87 -0.53 1.29
N LYS A 159 -9.17 -0.45 1.63
CA LYS A 159 -9.79 -1.38 2.59
C LYS A 159 -9.71 -2.83 2.12
N SER A 160 -9.87 -3.09 0.82
CA SER A 160 -9.74 -4.44 0.28
C SER A 160 -8.29 -4.94 0.30
N GLU A 161 -7.31 -4.07 0.06
CA GLU A 161 -5.88 -4.41 0.19
C GLU A 161 -5.53 -4.78 1.63
N TYR A 162 -5.99 -4.00 2.62
CA TYR A 162 -5.80 -4.35 4.03
C TYR A 162 -6.40 -5.71 4.38
N ALA A 163 -7.61 -6.03 3.88
CA ALA A 163 -8.21 -7.34 4.09
C ALA A 163 -7.43 -8.48 3.42
N ILE A 164 -6.86 -8.24 2.23
CA ILE A 164 -5.98 -9.21 1.55
C ILE A 164 -4.71 -9.44 2.36
N ASP A 165 -4.11 -8.39 2.91
CA ASP A 165 -2.89 -8.51 3.72
C ASP A 165 -3.16 -9.21 5.07
N GLU A 166 -4.31 -9.00 5.70
CA GLU A 166 -4.76 -9.79 6.85
C GLU A 166 -4.84 -11.28 6.50
N LEU A 167 -5.51 -11.63 5.38
CA LEU A 167 -5.60 -13.01 4.91
C LEU A 167 -4.23 -13.61 4.55
N ARG A 168 -3.31 -12.83 3.97
CA ARG A 168 -1.94 -13.27 3.70
C ARG A 168 -1.17 -13.56 4.98
N ASN A 169 -1.31 -12.72 6.00
CA ASN A 169 -0.70 -12.91 7.30
C ASN A 169 -1.25 -14.16 8.00
N GLU A 170 -2.57 -14.37 7.96
CA GLU A 170 -3.20 -15.60 8.48
C GLU A 170 -2.71 -16.85 7.76
N LEU A 171 -2.63 -16.82 6.43
CA LEU A 171 -2.14 -17.92 5.61
C LEU A 171 -0.66 -18.22 5.90
N ALA A 172 0.18 -17.19 6.03
CA ALA A 172 1.58 -17.34 6.41
C ALA A 172 1.72 -17.95 7.81
N ALA A 173 0.89 -17.56 8.77
CA ALA A 173 0.86 -18.15 10.10
C ALA A 173 0.47 -19.64 10.04
N ARG A 174 -0.55 -20.00 9.26
CA ARG A 174 -0.95 -21.40 9.05
C ARG A 174 0.16 -22.23 8.41
N TYR A 175 0.85 -21.70 7.40
CA TYR A 175 1.99 -22.38 6.79
C TYR A 175 3.14 -22.59 7.77
N LYS A 176 3.42 -21.61 8.62
CA LYS A 176 4.45 -21.74 9.66
C LYS A 176 4.10 -22.84 10.67
N ILE A 177 2.85 -22.91 11.13
CA ILE A 177 2.38 -23.98 12.02
C ILE A 177 2.49 -25.34 11.34
N ALA A 178 2.03 -25.46 10.09
CA ALA A 178 2.11 -26.72 9.35
C ALA A 178 3.56 -27.15 9.04
N ALA A 179 4.45 -26.20 8.76
CA ALA A 179 5.86 -26.47 8.55
C ALA A 179 6.54 -26.99 9.82
N ASN A 180 6.25 -26.36 10.97
CA ASN A 180 6.75 -26.83 12.26
C ASN A 180 6.24 -28.24 12.59
N ALA A 181 4.94 -28.51 12.38
CA ALA A 181 4.37 -29.85 12.60
C ALA A 181 5.04 -30.92 11.71
N ARG A 182 5.28 -30.62 10.42
CA ARG A 182 6.02 -31.54 9.52
C ARG A 182 7.47 -31.74 9.94
N MET A 183 8.10 -30.70 10.50
CA MET A 183 9.47 -30.79 11.01
C MET A 183 9.52 -31.69 12.25
N GLU A 184 8.57 -31.54 13.18
CA GLU A 184 8.43 -32.44 14.34
C GLU A 184 8.16 -33.89 13.91
N GLU A 185 7.27 -34.11 12.93
CA GLU A 185 7.04 -35.44 12.34
C GLU A 185 8.31 -36.03 11.71
N ALA A 186 9.09 -35.21 10.99
CA ALA A 186 10.35 -35.64 10.39
C ALA A 186 11.41 -35.98 11.46
N GLU A 187 11.50 -35.20 12.53
CA GLU A 187 12.39 -35.49 13.67
C GLU A 187 12.00 -36.79 14.38
N ASP A 188 10.71 -37.04 14.62
CA ASP A 188 10.23 -38.31 15.18
C ASP A 188 10.55 -39.49 14.25
N LEU A 189 10.35 -39.35 12.94
CA LEU A 189 10.74 -40.38 11.97
C LEU A 189 12.25 -40.64 11.96
N ILE A 190 13.08 -39.60 12.04
CA ILE A 190 14.54 -39.75 12.15
C ILE A 190 14.93 -40.50 13.43
N LEU A 191 14.31 -40.17 14.57
CA LEU A 191 14.56 -40.86 15.83
C LEU A 191 14.14 -42.33 15.75
N ARG A 192 12.98 -42.63 15.14
CA ARG A 192 12.54 -44.02 14.91
C ARG A 192 13.50 -44.77 13.99
N LEU A 193 13.99 -44.14 12.92
CA LEU A 193 15.00 -44.73 12.05
C LEU A 193 16.30 -45.01 12.80
N GLN A 194 16.77 -44.10 13.66
CA GLN A 194 17.96 -44.34 14.49
C GLN A 194 17.77 -45.50 15.48
N VAL A 195 16.58 -45.63 16.07
CA VAL A 195 16.24 -46.77 16.94
C VAL A 195 16.25 -48.06 16.13
N LEU A 196 15.61 -48.09 14.95
CA LEU A 196 15.60 -49.25 14.08
C LEU A 196 17.01 -49.64 13.64
N ASP A 197 17.84 -48.68 13.25
CA ASP A 197 19.21 -48.92 12.82
C ASP A 197 20.05 -49.52 13.96
N LYS A 198 19.93 -48.99 15.19
CA LYS A 198 20.55 -49.58 16.39
C LYS A 198 20.06 -51.01 16.66
N THR A 199 18.76 -51.28 16.52
CA THR A 199 18.23 -52.65 16.69
C THR A 199 18.70 -53.59 15.59
N LEU A 200 18.89 -53.09 14.36
CA LEU A 200 19.38 -53.86 13.23
C LEU A 200 20.88 -54.15 13.37
N GLU A 201 21.68 -53.19 13.81
CA GLU A 201 23.09 -53.41 14.18
C GLU A 201 23.23 -54.44 15.30
N GLN A 202 22.40 -54.35 16.35
CA GLN A 202 22.37 -55.34 17.42
C GLN A 202 21.98 -56.74 16.91
N SER A 203 20.97 -56.82 16.03
CA SER A 203 20.55 -58.08 15.40
C SER A 203 21.63 -58.66 14.48
N LYS A 204 22.29 -57.83 13.67
CA LYS A 204 23.39 -58.25 12.79
C LYS A 204 24.59 -58.75 13.59
N ASN A 205 24.99 -58.02 14.63
CA ASN A 205 26.08 -58.42 15.51
C ASN A 205 25.75 -59.73 16.25
N SER A 206 24.50 -59.93 16.68
CA SER A 206 24.04 -61.18 17.30
C SER A 206 24.03 -62.36 16.32
N SER A 207 23.53 -62.15 15.09
CA SER A 207 23.53 -63.18 14.04
C SER A 207 24.94 -63.59 13.61
N ASP A 208 25.82 -62.62 13.37
CA ASP A 208 27.20 -62.88 12.97
C ASP A 208 27.97 -63.56 14.11
N TRP A 209 27.74 -63.15 15.37
CA TRP A 209 28.30 -63.82 16.53
C TRP A 209 27.82 -65.28 16.68
N SER A 210 26.52 -65.53 16.53
CA SER A 210 25.95 -66.89 16.60
C SER A 210 26.48 -67.79 15.48
N ARG A 211 26.55 -67.29 14.23
CA ARG A 211 27.15 -68.01 13.09
C ARG A 211 28.62 -68.35 13.31
N ASN A 212 29.40 -67.39 13.80
CA ASN A 212 30.81 -67.61 14.11
C ASN A 212 30.97 -68.66 15.23
N MET A 213 30.13 -68.61 16.28
CA MET A 213 30.14 -69.61 17.34
C MET A 213 29.71 -71.00 16.88
N GLN A 214 28.71 -71.11 16.00
CA GLN A 214 28.32 -72.38 15.39
C GLN A 214 29.43 -72.95 14.51
N SER A 215 30.11 -72.10 13.73
CA SER A 215 31.25 -72.52 12.90
C SER A 215 32.44 -72.99 13.75
N ILE A 216 32.73 -72.30 14.87
CA ILE A 216 33.75 -72.74 15.84
C ILE A 216 33.34 -74.08 16.46
N PHE A 217 32.09 -74.24 16.87
CA PHE A 217 31.59 -75.48 17.46
C PHE A 217 31.72 -76.67 16.49
N LEU A 218 31.28 -76.51 15.24
CA LEU A 218 31.38 -77.54 14.21
C LEU A 218 32.84 -77.89 13.90
N ALA A 219 33.71 -76.89 13.76
CA ALA A 219 35.14 -77.10 13.52
C ALA A 219 35.81 -77.83 14.70
N VAL A 220 35.42 -77.53 15.95
CA VAL A 220 35.93 -78.21 17.15
C VAL A 220 35.41 -79.65 17.24
N GLU A 221 34.15 -79.90 16.87
CA GLU A 221 33.60 -81.25 16.84
C GLU A 221 34.28 -82.10 15.77
N ASN A 222 34.51 -81.54 14.58
CA ASN A 222 35.25 -82.19 13.51
C ASN A 222 36.71 -82.42 13.90
N ALA A 223 37.41 -81.43 14.46
CA ALA A 223 38.77 -81.60 14.97
C ALA A 223 38.85 -82.68 16.07
N SER A 224 37.84 -82.76 16.94
CA SER A 224 37.77 -83.80 17.98
C SER A 224 37.50 -85.20 17.42
N LYS A 225 36.77 -85.33 16.30
CA LYS A 225 36.58 -86.59 15.58
C LYS A 225 37.82 -86.97 14.78
N ALA A 226 38.39 -86.01 14.06
CA ALA A 226 39.61 -86.16 13.27
C ALA A 226 40.85 -86.48 14.12
N LEU A 227 40.91 -86.07 15.39
CA LEU A 227 41.95 -86.52 16.33
C LEU A 227 41.95 -88.04 16.55
N LYS A 228 40.79 -88.69 16.36
CA LYS A 228 40.66 -90.16 16.42
C LYS A 228 41.10 -90.82 15.10
N GLU A 229 40.79 -90.18 13.96
CA GLU A 229 40.90 -90.77 12.62
C GLU A 229 42.15 -90.34 11.83
N GLY A 230 42.87 -89.30 12.27
CA GLY A 230 44.24 -88.98 11.83
C GLY A 230 44.46 -87.78 10.90
N GLU A 231 43.43 -86.99 10.57
CA GLU A 231 43.57 -85.80 9.70
C GLU A 231 42.91 -84.54 10.29
N PHE A 232 43.54 -83.89 11.27
CA PHE A 232 42.92 -82.76 12.02
C PHE A 232 43.39 -81.35 11.58
N HIS A 233 44.30 -81.23 10.62
CA HIS A 233 44.98 -79.97 10.31
C HIS A 233 44.08 -78.91 9.64
N GLN A 234 43.08 -79.33 8.86
CA GLN A 234 42.16 -78.41 8.18
C GLN A 234 41.21 -77.73 9.19
N ASP A 235 40.66 -78.51 10.12
CA ASP A 235 39.74 -77.98 11.14
C ASP A 235 40.46 -77.08 12.16
N LEU A 236 41.73 -77.38 12.48
CA LEU A 236 42.53 -76.52 13.36
C LEU A 236 42.87 -75.17 12.71
N ALA A 237 43.05 -75.12 11.38
CA ALA A 237 43.22 -73.88 10.65
C ALA A 237 41.93 -73.03 10.65
N VAL A 238 40.76 -73.67 10.57
CA VAL A 238 39.45 -73.00 10.68
C VAL A 238 39.26 -72.42 12.09
N ILE A 239 39.59 -73.19 13.13
CA ILE A 239 39.55 -72.70 14.53
C ILE A 239 40.52 -71.54 14.73
N GLN A 240 41.73 -71.59 14.16
CA GLN A 240 42.72 -70.51 14.22
C GLN A 240 42.27 -69.23 13.47
N ALA A 241 41.65 -69.37 12.30
CA ALA A 241 41.12 -68.23 11.55
C ALA A 241 39.98 -67.54 12.31
N LEU A 242 39.13 -68.33 12.97
CA LEU A 242 38.00 -67.84 13.77
C LEU A 242 38.39 -67.41 15.20
N ALA A 243 39.60 -67.76 15.65
CA ALA A 243 40.12 -67.40 16.98
C ALA A 243 40.28 -65.89 17.19
N ASN A 244 40.36 -65.09 16.12
CA ASN A 244 40.44 -63.62 16.25
C ASN A 244 39.10 -62.99 16.65
N VAL A 245 38.00 -63.74 16.60
CA VAL A 245 36.65 -63.25 16.91
C VAL A 245 36.37 -63.32 18.42
N ASP A 246 37.05 -64.19 19.16
CA ASP A 246 36.81 -64.38 20.60
C ASP A 246 38.13 -64.52 21.38
N PRO A 247 38.40 -63.65 22.37
CA PRO A 247 39.62 -63.72 23.19
C PRO A 247 39.79 -65.05 23.95
N LEU A 248 38.70 -65.74 24.32
CA LEU A 248 38.79 -67.03 25.02
C LEU A 248 39.20 -68.16 24.08
N VAL A 249 38.62 -68.20 22.88
CA VAL A 249 39.05 -69.13 21.81
C VAL A 249 40.48 -68.80 21.39
N GLN A 250 40.84 -67.52 21.28
CA GLN A 250 42.20 -67.08 21.00
C GLN A 250 43.20 -67.59 22.04
N THR A 251 42.85 -67.50 23.32
CA THR A 251 43.73 -67.93 24.42
C THR A 251 43.88 -69.45 24.42
N ALA A 252 42.80 -70.19 24.19
CA ALA A 252 42.82 -71.65 24.08
C ALA A 252 43.53 -72.15 22.81
N VAL A 253 43.52 -71.39 21.72
CA VAL A 253 44.28 -71.71 20.51
C VAL A 253 45.76 -71.37 20.68
N ARG A 254 46.11 -70.31 21.42
CA ARG A 254 47.50 -69.97 21.75
C ARG A 254 48.16 -70.96 22.70
N SER A 255 47.39 -71.67 23.54
CA SER A 255 47.93 -72.72 24.40
C SER A 255 48.25 -74.02 23.66
N ILE A 256 47.85 -74.14 22.39
CA ILE A 256 48.20 -75.24 21.48
C ILE A 256 49.62 -74.97 20.93
N PRO A 257 50.64 -75.79 21.25
CA PRO A 257 52.01 -75.58 20.76
C PRO A 257 52.09 -75.51 19.23
N THR A 258 52.88 -74.57 18.68
CA THR A 258 53.04 -74.41 17.21
C THR A 258 53.82 -75.56 16.55
N THR A 259 54.46 -76.43 17.33
CA THR A 259 55.20 -77.62 16.89
C THR A 259 54.30 -78.83 16.56
N LEU A 260 52.97 -78.66 16.55
CA LEU A 260 51.97 -79.71 16.37
C LEU A 260 51.62 -80.03 14.89
N ARG A 261 52.56 -79.85 13.95
CA ARG A 261 52.36 -80.35 12.57
C ARG A 261 52.35 -81.89 12.50
N ASP A 262 52.98 -82.55 13.46
CA ASP A 262 53.08 -84.01 13.52
C ASP A 262 52.50 -84.55 14.83
N VAL A 263 51.22 -84.29 15.11
CA VAL A 263 50.55 -84.96 16.23
C VAL A 263 50.09 -86.33 15.75
N PRO A 264 50.59 -87.43 16.35
CA PRO A 264 50.12 -88.75 15.98
C PRO A 264 48.63 -88.90 16.33
N SER A 265 47.88 -89.53 15.41
CA SER A 265 46.50 -89.94 15.68
C SER A 265 46.42 -90.84 16.90
N HIS A 266 45.24 -90.97 17.50
CA HIS A 266 45.04 -91.91 18.61
C HIS A 266 45.51 -93.34 18.26
N GLU A 267 45.24 -93.81 17.04
CA GLU A 267 45.70 -95.10 16.54
C GLU A 267 47.22 -95.19 16.41
N ARG A 268 47.87 -94.11 15.96
CA ARG A 268 49.33 -94.04 15.85
C ARG A 268 50.02 -93.95 17.21
N LEU A 269 49.38 -93.29 18.19
CA LEU A 269 49.80 -93.34 19.59
C LEU A 269 49.63 -94.73 20.17
N GLN A 270 48.56 -95.45 19.85
CA GLN A 270 48.38 -96.82 20.29
C GLN A 270 49.50 -97.74 19.78
N GLN A 271 49.77 -97.68 18.48
CA GLN A 271 50.86 -98.44 17.85
C GLN A 271 52.22 -98.06 18.45
N GLY A 272 52.49 -96.75 18.61
CA GLY A 272 53.73 -96.27 19.23
C GLY A 272 53.88 -96.71 20.70
N LEU A 273 52.79 -96.83 21.46
CA LEU A 273 52.82 -97.35 22.82
C LEU A 273 53.18 -98.83 22.81
N GLU A 274 52.56 -99.63 21.94
CA GLU A 274 52.84 -101.06 21.81
C GLU A 274 54.31 -101.30 21.43
N GLU A 275 54.84 -100.52 20.49
CA GLU A 275 56.26 -100.53 20.11
C GLU A 275 57.17 -100.13 21.27
N ALA A 276 56.82 -99.06 21.99
CA ALA A 276 57.60 -98.57 23.14
C ALA A 276 57.55 -99.56 24.33
N ILE A 277 56.41 -100.21 24.57
CA ILE A 277 56.26 -101.29 25.56
C ILE A 277 57.14 -102.48 25.18
N VAL A 278 57.15 -102.88 23.90
CA VAL A 278 58.01 -103.97 23.40
C VAL A 278 59.49 -103.60 23.56
N ALA A 279 59.87 -102.36 23.26
CA ALA A 279 61.25 -101.87 23.41
C ALA A 279 61.68 -101.80 24.88
N ALA A 280 60.82 -101.29 25.78
CA ALA A 280 61.06 -101.24 27.21
C ALA A 280 61.19 -102.66 27.81
N ARG A 281 60.33 -103.61 27.39
CA ARG A 281 60.41 -105.02 27.81
C ARG A 281 61.71 -105.69 27.36
N LYS A 282 62.18 -105.43 26.14
CA LYS A 282 63.48 -105.92 25.65
C LYS A 282 64.65 -105.42 26.50
N GLN A 283 64.59 -104.18 26.99
CA GLN A 283 65.64 -103.62 27.86
C GLN A 283 65.58 -104.15 29.30
N LEU A 284 64.41 -104.57 29.77
CA LEU A 284 64.19 -105.12 31.11
C LEU A 284 64.39 -106.65 31.20
N LEU A 285 64.59 -107.35 30.07
CA LEU A 285 64.71 -108.82 30.02
C LEU A 285 63.51 -109.57 30.65
N VAL A 286 62.31 -109.00 30.53
CA VAL A 286 61.09 -109.55 31.13
C VAL A 286 60.29 -110.36 30.08
N PRO A 287 59.86 -111.60 30.38
CA PRO A 287 59.09 -112.44 29.45
C PRO A 287 57.70 -111.87 29.11
N ALA A 288 57.20 -112.19 27.91
CA ALA A 288 55.91 -111.72 27.42
C ALA A 288 54.76 -112.19 28.33
N GLY A 289 53.99 -111.24 28.89
CA GLY A 289 52.76 -111.52 29.66
C GLY A 289 52.80 -111.13 31.15
N SER A 290 53.90 -110.64 31.70
CA SER A 290 53.92 -110.11 33.08
C SER A 290 53.57 -108.62 33.10
N GLY A 291 52.52 -108.28 33.84
CA GLY A 291 51.92 -106.95 33.89
C GLY A 291 52.88 -105.85 34.35
N PHE A 292 53.02 -104.83 33.50
CA PHE A 292 53.11 -103.43 33.88
C PHE A 292 52.89 -102.61 32.59
N VAL A 293 52.05 -101.59 32.68
CA VAL A 293 51.63 -100.67 31.60
C VAL A 293 50.79 -101.36 30.52
N GLY A 294 49.47 -101.38 30.70
CA GLY A 294 48.52 -101.88 29.71
C GLY A 294 47.06 -101.69 30.12
N GLU A 295 46.75 -101.70 31.42
CA GLU A 295 45.37 -101.56 31.91
C GLU A 295 44.82 -100.13 31.74
N ALA A 296 45.61 -99.08 32.05
CA ALA A 296 45.16 -97.70 31.87
C ALA A 296 44.91 -97.33 30.39
N TRP A 297 45.74 -97.82 29.47
CA TRP A 297 45.54 -97.63 28.03
C TRP A 297 44.40 -98.49 27.47
N ALA A 298 44.24 -99.74 27.93
CA ALA A 298 43.13 -100.60 27.53
C ALA A 298 41.75 -100.01 27.94
N ALA A 299 41.72 -99.19 29.00
CA ALA A 299 40.54 -98.41 29.40
C ALA A 299 40.33 -97.11 28.59
N GLY A 300 41.22 -96.79 27.63
CA GLY A 300 41.17 -95.55 26.85
C GLY A 300 41.54 -94.28 27.64
N ASP A 301 42.18 -94.44 28.80
CA ASP A 301 42.60 -93.33 29.67
C ASP A 301 44.05 -92.92 29.37
N LEU A 302 44.19 -91.99 28.43
CA LEU A 302 45.47 -91.42 28.02
C LEU A 302 46.12 -90.59 29.14
N GLU A 303 45.33 -89.97 30.03
CA GLU A 303 45.84 -89.21 31.19
C GLU A 303 46.42 -90.15 32.26
N GLY A 304 45.70 -91.24 32.55
CA GLY A 304 46.16 -92.32 33.41
C GLY A 304 47.44 -92.96 32.89
N ALA A 305 47.50 -93.29 31.60
CA ALA A 305 48.67 -93.90 30.98
C ALA A 305 49.92 -93.00 31.05
N VAL A 306 49.80 -91.69 30.77
CA VAL A 306 50.93 -90.74 30.89
C VAL A 306 51.39 -90.60 32.34
N LYS A 307 50.47 -90.60 33.32
CA LYS A 307 50.81 -90.54 34.75
C LYS A 307 51.55 -91.78 35.22
N GLU A 308 51.03 -92.96 34.92
CA GLU A 308 51.66 -94.24 35.28
C GLU A 308 53.07 -94.37 34.69
N LEU A 309 53.23 -93.94 33.44
CA LEU A 309 54.54 -93.94 32.76
C LEU A 309 55.52 -92.92 33.34
N GLY A 310 55.02 -91.82 33.92
CA GLY A 310 55.85 -90.84 34.61
C GLY A 310 56.47 -91.34 35.93
N TYR A 311 55.94 -92.42 36.52
CA TYR A 311 56.47 -93.02 37.74
C TYR A 311 57.51 -94.13 37.47
N LEU A 312 57.83 -94.41 36.20
CA LEU A 312 58.81 -95.43 35.84
C LEU A 312 60.25 -94.99 36.11
N SER A 313 61.12 -95.99 36.39
CA SER A 313 62.55 -95.79 36.60
C SER A 313 63.24 -95.16 35.37
N PRO A 314 64.31 -94.35 35.54
CA PRO A 314 64.97 -93.65 34.42
C PRO A 314 65.49 -94.56 33.29
N SER A 315 65.76 -95.84 33.58
CA SER A 315 66.20 -96.82 32.58
C SER A 315 65.06 -97.27 31.65
N THR A 316 63.83 -97.32 32.15
CA THR A 316 62.62 -97.74 31.43
C THR A 316 61.87 -96.60 30.75
N ALA A 317 62.10 -95.37 31.21
CA ALA A 317 61.44 -94.17 30.68
C ALA A 317 62.03 -93.74 29.31
N LYS A 318 63.31 -94.01 29.03
CA LYS A 318 63.98 -93.53 27.80
C LYS A 318 63.31 -93.94 26.48
N PRO A 319 62.89 -95.20 26.27
CA PRO A 319 62.18 -95.59 25.05
C PRO A 319 60.76 -95.02 24.96
N MET A 320 60.17 -94.64 26.10
CA MET A 320 58.78 -94.16 26.20
C MET A 320 58.70 -92.63 26.20
N GLU A 321 59.84 -91.93 26.29
CA GLU A 321 59.91 -90.47 26.38
C GLU A 321 59.34 -89.77 25.13
N SER A 322 59.63 -90.28 23.92
CA SER A 322 59.06 -89.77 22.67
C SER A 322 57.54 -89.94 22.63
N TRP A 323 57.06 -91.12 23.01
CA TRP A 323 55.63 -91.41 23.10
C TRP A 323 54.94 -90.56 24.15
N MET A 324 55.54 -90.37 25.33
CA MET A 324 55.00 -89.53 26.39
C MET A 324 54.92 -88.06 25.98
N LEU A 325 55.90 -87.57 25.22
CA LEU A 325 55.87 -86.24 24.65
C LEU A 325 54.68 -86.09 23.69
N ASP A 326 54.46 -87.08 22.82
CA ASP A 326 53.36 -87.06 21.85
C ASP A 326 51.99 -87.27 22.49
N ALA A 327 51.88 -88.11 23.52
CA ALA A 327 50.68 -88.27 24.33
C ALA A 327 50.33 -86.98 25.08
N ARG A 328 51.33 -86.28 25.66
CA ARG A 328 51.13 -84.97 26.30
C ARG A 328 50.64 -83.92 25.30
N LYS A 329 51.17 -83.91 24.08
CA LYS A 329 50.70 -83.03 22.99
C LYS A 329 49.23 -83.28 22.65
N VAL A 330 48.82 -84.54 22.51
CA VAL A 330 47.42 -84.93 22.27
C VAL A 330 46.51 -84.52 23.43
N LEU A 331 46.99 -84.66 24.66
CA LEU A 331 46.25 -84.31 25.87
C LEU A 331 46.02 -82.80 25.99
N VAL A 332 47.05 -81.99 25.74
CA VAL A 332 46.92 -80.52 25.69
C VAL A 332 45.96 -80.09 24.59
N LEU A 333 46.05 -80.70 23.40
CA LEU A 333 45.14 -80.42 22.30
C LEU A 333 43.69 -80.81 22.64
N ARG A 334 43.47 -81.96 23.28
CA ARG A 334 42.15 -82.42 23.72
C ARG A 334 41.57 -81.51 24.80
N GLN A 335 42.37 -81.05 25.75
CA GLN A 335 41.93 -80.10 26.77
C GLN A 335 41.58 -78.73 26.15
N ALA A 336 42.39 -78.23 25.23
CA ALA A 336 42.09 -76.99 24.49
C ALA A 336 40.79 -77.10 23.69
N LEU A 337 40.60 -78.19 22.93
CA LEU A 337 39.36 -78.44 22.18
C LEU A 337 38.15 -78.59 23.11
N THR A 338 38.30 -79.21 24.28
CA THR A 338 37.21 -79.36 25.25
C THR A 338 36.80 -78.01 25.85
N LEU A 339 37.77 -77.14 26.16
CA LEU A 339 37.50 -75.79 26.64
C LEU A 339 36.81 -74.94 25.56
N ILE A 340 37.32 -74.97 24.32
CA ILE A 340 36.70 -74.25 23.20
C ILE A 340 35.27 -74.77 22.96
N ARG A 341 35.06 -76.09 23.03
CA ARG A 341 33.73 -76.70 22.89
C ARG A 341 32.77 -76.27 23.98
N ALA A 342 33.19 -76.32 25.25
CA ALA A 342 32.36 -75.93 26.39
C ALA A 342 31.99 -74.44 26.30
N HIS A 343 32.96 -73.60 25.92
CA HIS A 343 32.74 -72.17 25.72
C HIS A 343 31.78 -71.90 24.56
N ALA A 344 31.97 -72.54 23.40
CA ALA A 344 31.09 -72.41 22.25
C ALA A 344 29.66 -72.90 22.56
N LEU A 345 29.50 -74.01 23.29
CA LEU A 345 28.18 -74.50 23.72
C LEU A 345 27.50 -73.55 24.70
N SER A 346 28.23 -73.07 25.71
CA SER A 346 27.68 -72.11 26.68
C SER A 346 27.25 -70.81 26.00
N SER A 347 28.07 -70.32 25.06
CA SER A 347 27.80 -69.13 24.26
C SER A 347 26.58 -69.32 23.37
N LEU A 348 26.47 -70.45 22.66
CA LEU A 348 25.31 -70.75 21.82
C LEU A 348 24.02 -70.90 22.63
N SER A 349 24.08 -71.56 23.79
CA SER A 349 22.92 -71.75 24.68
C SER A 349 22.45 -70.45 25.34
N ALA A 350 23.34 -69.47 25.52
CA ALA A 350 22.99 -68.15 26.05
C ALA A 350 22.40 -67.21 24.99
N SER A 351 22.55 -67.54 23.69
CA SER A 351 22.01 -66.77 22.57
C SER A 351 20.70 -67.30 21.98
N ALA A 352 20.31 -68.51 22.37
CA ALA A 352 19.00 -69.10 22.10
C ALA A 352 18.03 -68.71 23.23
#